data_AF-A0A821WR52-F1
#
_entry.id   AF-A0A821WR52-F1
#
_cell.length_a   1.000
_cell.length_b   1.000
_cell.length_c   1.000
_cell.angle_alpha   90.00
_cell.angle_beta   90.00
_cell.angle_gamma   90.00
#
_symmetry.space_group_name_H-M   'P 1'
#
loop_
_entity.id
_entity.type
_entity.pdbx_description
1 polymer ?
#
loop_
_entity_poly.entity_id
_entity_poly.type
_entity_poly.pdbx_seq_one_letter_code
_entity_poly.pdbx_strand_id
1 'polypeptide(L)'
;MQQQRPYFSQRLKFWLNSMIKHRSLRQRYFECTEESISTCHDRILFSMFEMECKYLEEEISQGTLSKAEIYSSIERMYHFHCLQEKALQYLNFIHIQNGHKETTEEESIETVLDFISSPHNTFSMPVDTQQIVMFYPSVSKATEQRIQEAVKSIEDEKEKNKPKILIDYIQEKPFWRIFLYPKNKDFIDNQLAVFDQRMELLDARRNECNDDEYINSVNNITEERRRTESAIYIMLTSQFVDVTLKDNVSQI
;
A
#
# COMPACT_ATOMS: atom_id res chain seq x y z
N MET A 1 -0.20 -15.53 -32.71
CA MET A 1 1.14 -15.07 -32.33
C MET A 1 1.16 -14.97 -30.82
N GLN A 2 2.09 -15.65 -30.13
CA GLN A 2 2.29 -15.47 -28.68
C GLN A 2 2.82 -14.06 -28.44
N GLN A 3 1.93 -13.12 -28.12
CA GLN A 3 2.35 -11.80 -27.62
C GLN A 3 2.96 -12.04 -26.23
N GLN A 4 4.29 -11.99 -26.18
CA GLN A 4 5.01 -12.08 -24.91
C GLN A 4 4.55 -10.94 -24.01
N ARG A 5 4.19 -11.28 -22.75
CA ARG A 5 3.79 -10.36 -21.66
C ARG A 5 5.05 -9.66 -21.10
N PRO A 6 5.52 -8.53 -21.67
CA PRO A 6 6.88 -8.06 -21.39
C PRO A 6 6.94 -7.39 -20.01
N TYR A 7 5.87 -6.73 -19.59
CA TYR A 7 5.78 -6.00 -18.32
C TYR A 7 5.80 -6.95 -17.11
N PHE A 8 4.86 -7.90 -17.06
CA PHE A 8 4.78 -8.85 -15.95
C PHE A 8 6.06 -9.69 -15.82
N SER A 9 6.60 -10.17 -16.94
CA SER A 9 7.85 -10.94 -16.93
C SER A 9 9.07 -10.10 -16.52
N GLN A 10 9.13 -8.82 -16.88
CA GLN A 10 10.19 -7.92 -16.43
C GLN A 10 10.06 -7.57 -14.94
N ARG A 11 8.84 -7.35 -14.44
CA ARG A 11 8.60 -7.09 -13.02
C ARG A 11 8.95 -8.30 -12.17
N LEU A 12 8.56 -9.49 -12.62
CA LEU A 12 8.95 -10.73 -11.96
C LEU A 12 10.47 -10.90 -11.95
N LYS A 13 11.16 -10.65 -13.08
CA LYS A 13 12.63 -10.66 -13.13
C LYS A 13 13.24 -9.66 -12.16
N PHE A 14 12.67 -8.45 -12.05
CA PHE A 14 13.10 -7.46 -11.09
C PHE A 14 13.02 -7.98 -9.66
N TRP A 15 11.86 -8.49 -9.23
CA TRP A 15 11.69 -9.05 -7.89
C TRP A 15 12.65 -10.20 -7.62
N LEU A 16 12.80 -11.13 -8.57
CA LEU A 16 13.75 -12.24 -8.45
C LEU A 16 15.19 -11.74 -8.30
N ASN A 17 15.60 -10.74 -9.08
CA ASN A 17 16.93 -10.13 -8.96
C ASN A 17 17.11 -9.41 -7.62
N SER A 18 16.08 -8.75 -7.10
CA SER A 18 16.11 -8.12 -5.78
C SER A 18 16.23 -9.15 -4.64
N MET A 19 15.56 -10.30 -4.73
CA MET A 19 15.69 -11.40 -3.77
C MET A 19 17.12 -12.00 -3.72
N ILE A 20 17.83 -11.99 -4.85
CA ILE A 20 19.23 -12.44 -4.91
C ILE A 20 20.11 -11.49 -4.10
N LYS A 21 19.87 -10.17 -4.21
CA LYS A 21 20.64 -9.13 -3.54
C LYS A 21 20.32 -9.02 -2.03
N HIS A 22 19.07 -9.22 -1.64
CA HIS A 22 18.59 -9.00 -0.26
C HIS A 22 18.03 -10.29 0.35
N ARG A 23 18.75 -10.86 1.33
CA ARG A 23 18.32 -12.09 2.03
C ARG A 23 17.04 -11.88 2.85
N SER A 24 16.92 -10.73 3.52
CA SER A 24 15.73 -10.32 4.28
C SER A 24 14.49 -10.21 3.38
N LEU A 25 14.63 -9.54 2.24
CA LEU A 25 13.55 -9.41 1.25
C LEU A 25 13.07 -10.77 0.73
N ARG A 26 14.01 -11.68 0.46
CA ARG A 26 13.68 -13.05 0.04
C ARG A 26 12.83 -13.78 1.07
N GLN A 27 13.16 -13.68 2.35
CA GLN A 27 12.36 -14.29 3.41
C GLN A 27 10.94 -13.67 3.46
N ARG A 28 10.84 -12.34 3.44
CA ARG A 28 9.55 -11.63 3.46
C ARG A 28 8.66 -11.99 2.27
N TYR A 29 9.25 -12.18 1.08
CA TYR A 29 8.48 -12.63 -0.09
C TYR A 29 7.94 -14.04 0.07
N PHE A 30 8.69 -14.96 0.69
CA PHE A 30 8.16 -16.30 0.97
C PHE A 30 7.02 -16.27 1.99
N GLU A 31 7.11 -15.42 3.02
CA GLU A 31 6.04 -15.22 4.01
C GLU A 31 4.75 -14.71 3.35
N CYS A 32 4.81 -13.74 2.43
CA CYS A 32 3.64 -13.25 1.68
C CYS A 32 2.97 -14.34 0.82
N THR A 33 3.75 -15.30 0.29
CA THR A 33 3.20 -16.37 -0.56
C THR A 33 2.44 -17.44 0.22
N GLU A 34 2.79 -17.67 1.49
CA GLU A 34 2.12 -18.68 2.33
C GLU A 34 0.67 -18.29 2.68
N GLU A 35 0.45 -17.01 2.96
CA GLU A 35 -0.89 -16.43 3.19
C GLU A 35 -1.75 -16.45 1.92
N SER A 36 -1.11 -16.34 0.75
CA SER A 36 -1.79 -16.35 -0.55
C SER A 36 -2.24 -17.76 -0.97
N ILE A 37 -1.47 -18.80 -0.65
CA ILE A 37 -1.79 -20.21 -0.99
C ILE A 37 -2.89 -20.78 -0.07
N SER A 38 -2.97 -20.30 1.17
CA SER A 38 -3.90 -20.81 2.19
C SER A 38 -5.32 -20.23 2.09
N THR A 39 -5.51 -19.14 1.36
CA THR A 39 -6.83 -18.56 1.10
C THR A 39 -7.30 -19.01 -0.29
N CYS A 40 -8.40 -19.78 -0.37
CA CYS A 40 -8.90 -20.45 -1.59
C CYS A 40 -9.38 -19.52 -2.74
N HIS A 41 -8.89 -18.29 -2.83
CA HIS A 41 -9.11 -17.38 -3.96
C HIS A 41 -7.74 -16.86 -4.36
N ASP A 42 -7.26 -17.24 -5.53
CA ASP A 42 -5.95 -16.84 -6.04
C ASP A 42 -5.89 -15.29 -6.14
N ARG A 43 -5.26 -14.70 -5.13
CA ARG A 43 -5.10 -13.26 -4.93
C ARG A 43 -3.79 -12.77 -5.54
N ILE A 44 -3.37 -13.32 -6.68
CA ILE A 44 -2.09 -13.01 -7.33
C ILE A 44 -1.82 -11.49 -7.39
N LEU A 45 -2.86 -10.69 -7.67
CA LEU A 45 -2.78 -9.23 -7.70
C LEU A 45 -2.49 -8.57 -6.34
N PHE A 46 -3.07 -9.09 -5.26
CA PHE A 46 -2.74 -8.63 -3.90
C PHE A 46 -1.31 -9.02 -3.54
N SER A 47 -0.88 -10.24 -3.89
CA SER A 47 0.49 -10.69 -3.65
C SER A 47 1.50 -9.79 -4.39
N MET A 48 1.21 -9.36 -5.62
CA MET A 48 2.06 -8.41 -6.35
C MET A 48 2.20 -7.07 -5.60
N PHE A 49 1.09 -6.51 -5.12
CA PHE A 49 1.09 -5.26 -4.36
C PHE A 49 1.84 -5.39 -3.03
N GLU A 50 1.68 -6.51 -2.33
CA GLU A 50 2.40 -6.80 -1.10
C GLU A 50 3.91 -6.96 -1.34
N MET A 51 4.31 -7.64 -2.42
CA MET A 51 5.71 -7.74 -2.83
C MET A 51 6.33 -6.37 -3.14
N GLU A 52 5.56 -5.43 -3.70
CA GLU A 52 6.00 -4.02 -3.84
C GLU A 52 6.18 -3.33 -2.50
N CYS A 53 5.21 -3.49 -1.59
CA CYS A 53 5.30 -2.94 -0.24
C CYS A 53 6.59 -3.44 0.44
N LYS A 54 6.84 -4.76 0.39
CA LYS A 54 8.02 -5.38 1.00
C LYS A 54 9.32 -4.95 0.35
N TYR A 55 9.36 -4.73 -0.96
CA TYR A 55 10.51 -4.14 -1.63
C TYR A 55 10.81 -2.74 -1.10
N LEU A 56 9.80 -1.88 -1.03
CA LEU A 56 9.96 -0.52 -0.52
C LEU A 56 10.35 -0.49 0.97
N GLU A 57 9.80 -1.39 1.79
CA GLU A 57 10.22 -1.55 3.19
C GLU A 57 11.73 -1.82 3.27
N GLU A 58 12.25 -2.73 2.44
CA GLU A 58 13.67 -3.07 2.42
C GLU A 58 14.51 -1.86 1.99
N GLU A 59 14.20 -1.24 0.86
CA GLU A 59 14.94 -0.07 0.36
C GLU A 59 14.93 1.11 1.35
N ILE A 60 13.78 1.38 1.99
CA ILE A 60 13.67 2.38 3.05
C ILE A 60 14.54 2.01 4.25
N SER A 61 14.54 0.75 4.67
CA SER A 61 15.33 0.28 5.82
C SER A 61 16.84 0.35 5.58
N GLN A 62 17.27 0.15 4.34
CA GLN A 62 18.67 0.31 3.92
C GLN A 62 19.06 1.78 3.69
N GLY A 63 18.09 2.70 3.70
CA GLY A 63 18.31 4.12 3.45
C GLY A 63 18.75 4.42 2.01
N THR A 64 18.42 3.54 1.06
CA THR A 64 18.83 3.69 -0.35
C THR A 64 18.01 4.73 -1.10
N LEU A 65 16.78 4.98 -0.67
CA LEU A 65 15.86 5.93 -1.30
C LEU A 65 15.90 7.32 -0.63
N SER A 66 15.99 8.35 -1.45
CA SER A 66 15.78 9.74 -1.03
C SER A 66 14.31 10.02 -0.65
N LYS A 67 14.07 11.13 0.05
CA LYS A 67 12.70 11.56 0.42
C LYS A 67 11.79 11.71 -0.82
N ALA A 68 12.32 12.27 -1.90
CA ALA A 68 11.57 12.47 -3.15
C ALA A 68 11.21 11.14 -3.81
N GLU A 69 12.14 10.17 -3.83
CA GLU A 69 11.89 8.82 -4.38
C GLU A 69 10.86 8.06 -3.56
N ILE A 70 10.89 8.18 -2.23
CA ILE A 70 9.89 7.57 -1.34
C ILE A 70 8.50 8.18 -1.60
N TYR A 71 8.40 9.51 -1.66
CA TYR A 71 7.15 10.20 -1.94
C TYR A 71 6.59 9.83 -3.32
N SER A 72 7.44 9.80 -4.35
CA SER A 72 7.04 9.36 -5.70
C SER A 72 6.58 7.90 -5.72
N SER A 73 7.27 7.01 -5.00
CA SER A 73 6.89 5.59 -4.89
C SER A 73 5.53 5.44 -4.23
N ILE A 74 5.28 6.20 -3.16
CA ILE A 74 3.99 6.25 -2.47
C ILE A 74 2.87 6.74 -3.39
N GLU A 75 3.08 7.84 -4.14
CA GLU A 75 2.07 8.37 -5.06
C GLU A 75 1.70 7.34 -6.14
N ARG A 76 2.70 6.57 -6.62
CA ARG A 76 2.50 5.48 -7.57
C ARG A 76 1.77 4.29 -6.96
N MET A 77 2.10 3.90 -5.74
CA MET A 77 1.36 2.85 -5.01
C MET A 77 -0.09 3.23 -4.74
N TYR A 78 -0.34 4.47 -4.33
CA TYR A 78 -1.70 4.98 -4.13
C TYR A 78 -2.49 4.89 -5.43
N HIS A 79 -1.91 5.36 -6.54
CA HIS A 79 -2.57 5.30 -7.83
C HIS A 79 -2.84 3.86 -8.30
N PHE A 80 -1.87 2.95 -8.11
CA PHE A 80 -2.05 1.53 -8.36
C PHE A 80 -3.22 0.95 -7.56
N HIS A 81 -3.28 1.26 -6.26
CA HIS A 81 -4.36 0.81 -5.38
C HIS A 81 -5.72 1.31 -5.85
N CYS A 82 -5.84 2.61 -6.19
CA CYS A 82 -7.09 3.15 -6.73
C CYS A 82 -7.50 2.50 -8.05
N LEU A 83 -6.55 2.25 -8.96
CA LEU A 83 -6.84 1.58 -10.23
C LEU A 83 -7.31 0.14 -10.02
N GLN A 84 -6.71 -0.58 -9.07
CA GLN A 84 -7.16 -1.91 -8.67
C GLN A 84 -8.59 -1.86 -8.13
N GLU A 85 -8.92 -0.91 -7.26
CA GLU A 85 -10.29 -0.75 -6.75
C GLU A 85 -11.29 -0.41 -7.87
N LYS A 86 -10.94 0.48 -8.80
CA LYS A 86 -11.79 0.81 -9.96
C LYS A 86 -12.00 -0.39 -10.86
N ALA A 87 -10.97 -1.20 -11.09
CA ALA A 87 -11.08 -2.43 -11.86
C ALA A 87 -12.02 -3.45 -11.18
N LEU A 88 -11.91 -3.63 -9.86
CA LEU A 88 -12.80 -4.51 -9.09
C LEU A 88 -14.25 -4.00 -9.10
N GLN A 89 -14.47 -2.69 -8.96
CA GLN A 89 -15.80 -2.08 -9.09
C GLN A 89 -16.39 -2.32 -10.48
N TYR A 90 -15.57 -2.20 -11.53
CA TYR A 90 -15.99 -2.43 -12.90
C TYR A 90 -16.34 -3.91 -13.16
N LEU A 91 -15.54 -4.84 -12.65
CA LEU A 91 -15.83 -6.28 -12.70
C LEU A 91 -17.15 -6.61 -12.00
N ASN A 92 -17.41 -6.01 -10.82
CA ASN A 92 -18.68 -6.18 -10.13
C ASN A 92 -19.86 -5.60 -10.94
N PHE A 93 -19.69 -4.42 -11.56
CA PHE A 93 -20.69 -3.85 -12.45
C PHE A 93 -21.02 -4.79 -13.63
N ILE A 94 -20.01 -5.38 -14.28
CA ILE A 94 -20.20 -6.35 -15.35
C ILE A 94 -20.94 -7.59 -14.83
N HIS A 95 -20.56 -8.10 -13.67
CA HIS A 95 -21.17 -9.26 -13.05
C HIS A 95 -22.68 -9.04 -12.81
N ILE A 96 -23.05 -7.87 -12.29
CA ILE A 96 -24.45 -7.47 -12.10
C ILE A 96 -25.18 -7.36 -13.44
N GLN A 97 -24.58 -6.69 -14.44
CA GLN A 97 -25.19 -6.51 -15.78
C GLN A 97 -25.43 -7.84 -16.51
N ASN A 98 -24.57 -8.83 -16.30
CA ASN A 98 -24.67 -10.15 -16.91
C ASN A 98 -25.58 -11.12 -16.15
N GLY A 99 -26.34 -10.64 -15.15
CA GLY A 99 -27.26 -11.46 -14.36
C GLY A 99 -26.56 -12.39 -13.38
N HIS A 100 -25.49 -11.92 -12.74
CA HIS A 100 -24.69 -12.67 -11.77
C HIS A 100 -24.00 -13.92 -12.34
N LYS A 101 -23.73 -13.95 -13.65
CA LYS A 101 -22.85 -14.97 -14.23
C LYS A 101 -21.43 -14.82 -13.68
N GLU A 102 -20.84 -15.93 -13.25
CA GLU A 102 -19.48 -15.96 -12.72
C GLU A 102 -18.49 -15.40 -13.74
N THR A 103 -17.66 -14.47 -13.28
CA THR A 103 -16.46 -14.02 -13.99
C THR A 103 -15.36 -15.03 -13.68
N THR A 104 -14.61 -15.45 -14.69
CA THR A 104 -13.45 -16.31 -14.43
C THR A 104 -12.36 -15.51 -13.70
N GLU A 105 -11.51 -16.23 -12.99
CA GLU A 105 -10.37 -15.63 -12.31
C GLU A 105 -9.39 -14.97 -13.29
N GLU A 106 -9.13 -15.62 -14.44
CA GLU A 106 -8.30 -15.10 -15.52
C GLU A 106 -8.86 -13.76 -16.06
N GLU A 107 -10.18 -13.68 -16.31
CA GLU A 107 -10.84 -12.43 -16.70
C GLU A 107 -10.66 -11.32 -15.65
N SER A 108 -10.71 -11.67 -14.37
CA SER A 108 -10.56 -10.71 -13.27
C SER A 108 -9.13 -10.18 -13.19
N ILE A 109 -8.14 -11.08 -13.30
CA ILE A 109 -6.72 -10.73 -13.29
C ILE A 109 -6.38 -9.84 -14.49
N GLU A 110 -6.73 -10.27 -15.70
CA GLU A 110 -6.36 -9.55 -16.92
C GLU A 110 -7.08 -8.18 -17.01
N THR A 111 -8.32 -8.06 -16.50
CA THR A 111 -9.02 -6.77 -16.42
C THR A 111 -8.30 -5.79 -15.49
N VAL A 112 -7.86 -6.25 -14.30
CA VAL A 112 -7.11 -5.38 -13.38
C VAL A 112 -5.75 -5.01 -13.96
N LEU A 113 -5.06 -5.95 -14.61
CA LEU A 113 -3.77 -5.66 -15.24
C LEU A 113 -3.90 -4.66 -16.39
N ASP A 114 -4.95 -4.71 -17.20
CA ASP A 114 -5.24 -3.70 -18.22
C ASP A 114 -5.49 -2.32 -17.60
N PHE A 115 -6.24 -2.25 -16.50
CA PHE A 115 -6.45 -0.99 -15.77
C PHE A 115 -5.16 -0.40 -15.23
N ILE A 116 -4.18 -1.22 -14.84
CA ILE A 116 -2.92 -0.77 -14.22
C ILE A 116 -1.84 -0.45 -15.26
N SER A 117 -1.76 -1.23 -16.34
CA SER A 117 -0.68 -1.14 -17.34
C SER A 117 -1.05 -0.37 -18.61
N SER A 118 -2.21 0.28 -18.63
CA SER A 118 -2.66 1.11 -19.74
C SER A 118 -1.65 2.23 -20.05
N PRO A 119 -1.44 2.58 -21.35
CA PRO A 119 -0.56 3.68 -21.77
C PRO A 119 -0.96 5.02 -21.20
N HIS A 120 -2.24 5.17 -20.82
CA HIS A 120 -2.78 6.37 -20.21
C HIS A 120 -2.36 6.53 -18.74
N ASN A 121 -1.67 5.52 -18.16
CA ASN A 121 -1.22 5.52 -16.77
C ASN A 121 0.27 5.86 -16.67
N THR A 122 0.58 7.15 -16.61
CA THR A 122 1.94 7.66 -16.35
C THR A 122 2.50 7.28 -14.97
N PHE A 123 1.66 6.81 -14.05
CA PHE A 123 2.04 6.44 -12.68
C PHE A 123 2.43 4.96 -12.50
N SER A 124 2.74 4.25 -13.59
CA SER A 124 3.04 2.81 -13.58
C SER A 124 4.15 2.42 -12.57
N MET A 125 3.76 1.63 -11.56
CA MET A 125 4.52 0.94 -10.49
C MET A 125 5.63 1.73 -9.75
N PRO A 126 5.92 1.42 -8.47
CA PRO A 126 6.88 2.15 -7.64
C PRO A 126 8.35 2.10 -8.11
N VAL A 127 8.65 1.36 -9.17
CA VAL A 127 9.98 1.29 -9.79
C VAL A 127 9.78 1.50 -11.28
N ASP A 128 10.59 2.37 -11.89
CA ASP A 128 10.50 2.79 -13.29
C ASP A 128 10.34 1.61 -14.25
N THR A 129 9.10 1.27 -14.57
CA THR A 129 8.74 0.52 -15.76
C THR A 129 8.23 1.53 -16.78
N GLN A 130 9.05 2.51 -17.09
CA GLN A 130 8.76 3.41 -18.19
C GLN A 130 8.69 2.53 -19.44
N GLN A 131 7.55 2.59 -20.16
CA GLN A 131 7.37 2.06 -21.52
C GLN A 131 6.87 0.62 -21.72
N ILE A 132 6.02 0.05 -20.86
CA ILE A 132 5.37 -1.23 -21.26
C ILE A 132 3.89 -1.23 -20.99
N VAL A 133 3.17 -0.94 -22.08
CA VAL A 133 1.73 -1.12 -22.26
C VAL A 133 1.43 -2.61 -22.35
N MET A 134 0.42 -3.07 -21.60
CA MET A 134 -0.23 -4.35 -21.90
C MET A 134 -1.63 -4.10 -22.43
N PHE A 135 -2.04 -4.98 -23.34
CA PHE A 135 -3.39 -5.05 -23.85
C PHE A 135 -3.75 -6.53 -23.83
N TYR A 136 -4.82 -6.88 -23.11
CA TYR A 136 -5.32 -8.27 -23.00
C TYR A 136 -6.63 -8.48 -23.79
N PRO A 137 -6.61 -8.33 -25.13
CA PRO A 137 -7.81 -8.20 -25.95
C PRO A 137 -8.76 -9.40 -25.92
N SER A 138 -8.29 -10.59 -25.56
CA SER A 138 -9.06 -11.83 -25.65
C SER A 138 -9.75 -12.23 -24.34
N VAL A 139 -9.38 -11.64 -23.20
CA VAL A 139 -9.83 -12.08 -21.87
C VAL A 139 -10.26 -10.90 -20.99
N SER A 140 -9.62 -9.74 -21.12
CA SER A 140 -10.02 -8.55 -20.37
C SER A 140 -11.34 -7.99 -20.90
N LYS A 141 -12.19 -7.55 -19.97
CA LYS A 141 -13.42 -6.81 -20.28
C LYS A 141 -13.23 -5.30 -20.19
N ALA A 142 -12.02 -4.82 -19.87
CA ALA A 142 -11.72 -3.40 -19.77
C ALA A 142 -11.86 -2.71 -21.13
N THR A 143 -12.65 -1.65 -21.21
CA THR A 143 -12.67 -0.76 -22.37
C THR A 143 -11.76 0.44 -22.13
N GLU A 144 -11.14 0.96 -23.19
CA GLU A 144 -10.28 2.14 -23.11
C GLU A 144 -10.99 3.34 -22.46
N GLN A 145 -12.26 3.55 -22.83
CA GLN A 145 -13.10 4.59 -22.22
C GLN A 145 -13.20 4.43 -20.70
N ARG A 146 -13.39 3.21 -20.19
CA ARG A 146 -13.52 2.97 -18.75
C ARG A 146 -12.20 3.20 -18.01
N ILE A 147 -11.08 2.86 -18.64
CA ILE A 147 -9.76 3.14 -18.07
C ILE A 147 -9.55 4.66 -18.00
N GLN A 148 -9.87 5.41 -19.06
CA GLN A 148 -9.77 6.89 -19.05
C GLN A 148 -10.68 7.53 -18.00
N GLU A 149 -11.92 7.05 -17.85
CA GLU A 149 -12.84 7.51 -16.81
C GLU A 149 -12.28 7.24 -15.39
N ALA A 150 -11.66 6.08 -15.18
CA ALA A 150 -11.03 5.72 -13.90
C ALA A 150 -9.83 6.62 -13.59
N VAL A 151 -8.93 6.82 -14.55
CA VAL A 151 -7.77 7.70 -14.41
C VAL A 151 -8.22 9.13 -14.07
N LYS A 152 -9.14 9.67 -14.87
CA LYS A 152 -9.68 11.02 -14.63
C LYS A 152 -10.35 11.15 -13.27
N SER A 153 -11.13 10.14 -12.85
CA SER A 153 -11.75 10.13 -11.52
C SER A 153 -10.70 10.19 -10.39
N ILE A 154 -9.57 9.50 -10.54
CA ILE A 154 -8.49 9.50 -9.55
C ILE A 154 -7.75 10.86 -9.55
N GLU A 155 -7.54 11.45 -10.73
CA GLU A 155 -6.95 12.78 -10.87
C GLU A 155 -7.84 13.88 -10.28
N ASP A 156 -9.14 13.88 -10.60
CA ASP A 156 -10.12 14.82 -10.05
C ASP A 156 -10.19 14.73 -8.51
N GLU A 157 -10.07 13.52 -7.95
CA GLU A 157 -10.06 13.29 -6.51
C GLU A 157 -8.76 13.78 -5.86
N LYS A 158 -7.62 13.50 -6.52
CA LYS A 158 -6.31 14.04 -6.14
C LYS A 158 -6.32 15.56 -6.14
N GLU A 159 -6.82 16.23 -7.18
CA GLU A 159 -6.82 17.70 -7.23
C GLU A 159 -7.64 18.34 -6.10
N LYS A 160 -8.75 17.71 -5.71
CA LYS A 160 -9.63 18.24 -4.66
C LYS A 160 -9.07 18.06 -3.25
N ASN A 161 -8.39 16.94 -2.97
CA ASN A 161 -8.03 16.55 -1.60
C ASN A 161 -6.64 15.90 -1.47
N LYS A 162 -5.70 16.23 -2.38
CA LYS A 162 -4.38 15.57 -2.49
C LYS A 162 -3.70 15.29 -1.15
N PRO A 163 -3.55 16.29 -0.25
CA PRO A 163 -2.79 16.07 0.97
C PRO A 163 -3.49 15.07 1.88
N LYS A 164 -4.79 15.26 2.13
CA LYS A 164 -5.55 14.44 3.07
C LYS A 164 -5.61 12.98 2.65
N ILE A 165 -5.93 12.73 1.39
CA ILE A 165 -6.07 11.36 0.85
C ILE A 165 -4.76 10.59 0.90
N LEU A 166 -3.65 11.25 0.52
CA LEU A 166 -2.34 10.64 0.61
C LEU A 166 -1.95 10.38 2.06
N ILE A 167 -2.18 11.33 2.98
CA ILE A 167 -1.92 11.13 4.41
C ILE A 167 -2.68 9.92 4.92
N ASP A 168 -3.99 9.84 4.65
CA ASP A 168 -4.88 8.76 5.08
C ASP A 168 -4.41 7.40 4.52
N TYR A 169 -3.99 7.35 3.27
CA TYR A 169 -3.46 6.12 2.65
C TYR A 169 -2.11 5.69 3.23
N ILE A 170 -1.18 6.64 3.40
CA ILE A 170 0.22 6.37 3.76
C ILE A 170 0.34 5.93 5.22
N GLN A 171 -0.40 6.57 6.12
CA GLN A 171 -0.30 6.33 7.56
C GLN A 171 -0.59 4.87 7.96
N GLU A 172 -1.43 4.20 7.18
CA GLU A 172 -1.84 2.81 7.38
C GLU A 172 -0.75 1.82 6.93
N LYS A 173 0.27 2.26 6.19
CA LYS A 173 1.25 1.36 5.58
C LYS A 173 2.44 1.07 6.51
N PRO A 174 2.81 -0.21 6.71
CA PRO A 174 3.94 -0.59 7.57
C PRO A 174 5.28 0.05 7.19
N PHE A 175 5.59 0.15 5.89
CA PHE A 175 6.83 0.78 5.41
C PHE A 175 6.96 2.23 5.85
N TRP A 176 5.85 2.93 6.06
CA TRP A 176 5.87 4.32 6.46
C TRP A 176 6.32 4.51 7.90
N ARG A 177 5.92 3.58 8.78
CA ARG A 177 6.41 3.53 10.15
C ARG A 177 7.92 3.26 10.18
N ILE A 178 8.42 2.35 9.33
CA ILE A 178 9.86 2.06 9.19
C ILE A 178 10.63 3.32 8.76
N PHE A 179 10.05 4.14 7.90
CA PHE A 179 10.65 5.40 7.47
C PHE A 179 10.66 6.49 8.56
N LEU A 180 9.52 6.70 9.22
CA LEU A 180 9.33 7.80 10.16
C LEU A 180 9.92 7.52 11.54
N TYR A 181 9.85 6.27 12.02
CA TYR A 181 10.21 5.93 13.39
C TYR A 181 11.68 6.27 13.71
N PRO A 182 12.70 5.84 12.93
CA PRO A 182 14.09 6.15 13.26
C PRO A 182 14.39 7.66 13.31
N LYS A 183 13.66 8.46 12.53
CA LYS A 183 13.85 9.92 12.44
C LYS A 183 13.18 10.69 13.57
N ASN A 184 12.17 10.09 14.19
CA ASN A 184 11.35 10.70 15.23
C ASN A 184 11.33 9.87 16.51
N LYS A 185 12.29 8.94 16.67
CA LYS A 185 12.29 7.92 17.71
C LYS A 185 12.12 8.53 19.09
N ASP A 186 12.97 9.48 19.44
CA ASP A 186 12.94 10.11 20.76
C ASP A 186 11.61 10.84 21.01
N PHE A 187 11.05 11.48 19.99
CA PHE A 187 9.73 12.12 20.11
C PHE A 187 8.63 11.07 20.32
N ILE A 188 8.57 10.03 19.49
CA ILE A 188 7.55 8.97 19.56
C ILE A 188 7.64 8.23 20.90
N ASP A 189 8.83 7.77 21.28
CA ASP A 189 9.07 7.03 22.52
C ASP A 189 8.68 7.88 23.74
N ASN A 190 9.03 9.17 23.77
CA ASN A 190 8.63 10.06 24.87
C ASN A 190 7.11 10.27 24.94
N GLN A 191 6.42 10.37 23.80
CA GLN A 191 4.95 10.49 23.80
C GLN A 191 4.26 9.20 24.24
N LEU A 192 4.85 8.03 23.94
CA LEU A 192 4.25 6.73 24.27
C LEU A 192 4.65 6.20 25.65
N ALA A 193 5.74 6.68 26.25
CA ALA A 193 6.24 6.24 27.54
C ALA A 193 5.21 6.37 28.69
N VAL A 194 4.28 7.32 28.59
CA VAL A 194 3.21 7.49 29.57
C VAL A 194 2.29 6.26 29.65
N PHE A 195 2.08 5.55 28.53
CA PHE A 195 1.25 4.35 28.49
C PHE A 195 1.98 3.14 29.08
N ASP A 196 3.29 3.05 28.85
CA ASP A 196 4.12 2.01 29.43
C ASP A 196 4.16 2.14 30.96
N GLN A 197 4.34 3.36 31.48
CA GLN A 197 4.24 3.65 32.92
C GLN A 197 2.86 3.34 33.50
N ARG A 198 1.78 3.62 32.76
CA ARG A 198 0.41 3.28 33.17
C ARG A 198 0.19 1.76 33.19
N MET A 199 0.81 1.00 32.29
CA MET A 199 0.79 -0.47 32.34
C MET A 199 1.56 -1.02 33.52
N GLU A 200 2.78 -0.54 33.77
CA GLU A 200 3.55 -0.97 34.93
C GLU A 200 2.80 -0.71 36.25
N LEU A 201 2.13 0.44 36.36
CA LEU A 201 1.31 0.77 37.54
C LEU A 201 0.06 -0.11 37.67
N LEU A 202 -0.57 -0.48 36.55
CA LEU A 202 -1.72 -1.39 36.56
C LEU A 202 -1.29 -2.81 36.96
N ASP A 203 -0.19 -3.30 36.40
CA ASP A 203 0.38 -4.60 36.70
C ASP A 203 0.81 -4.71 38.16
N ALA A 204 1.42 -3.66 38.71
CA ALA A 204 1.78 -3.60 40.13
C ALA A 204 0.56 -3.70 41.07
N ARG A 205 -0.63 -3.30 40.60
CA ARG A 205 -1.89 -3.35 41.34
C ARG A 205 -2.79 -4.52 40.94
N ARG A 206 -2.28 -5.51 40.20
CA ARG A 206 -3.08 -6.64 39.69
C ARG A 206 -3.89 -7.36 40.77
N ASN A 207 -3.35 -7.47 41.98
CA ASN A 207 -3.98 -8.15 43.10
C ASN A 207 -5.09 -7.31 43.78
N GLU A 208 -5.24 -6.04 43.42
CA GLU A 208 -6.22 -5.10 43.98
C GLU A 208 -7.50 -5.00 43.14
N CYS A 209 -7.52 -5.57 41.94
CA CYS A 209 -8.66 -5.57 41.03
C CYS A 209 -9.07 -7.00 40.64
N ASN A 210 -10.34 -7.18 40.29
CA ASN A 210 -10.78 -8.45 39.71
C ASN A 210 -10.31 -8.58 38.24
N ASP A 211 -10.41 -9.79 37.69
CA ASP A 211 -9.91 -10.09 36.34
C ASP A 211 -10.56 -9.24 35.25
N ASP A 212 -11.87 -9.02 35.34
CA ASP A 212 -12.62 -8.23 34.36
C ASP A 212 -12.21 -6.75 34.39
N GLU A 213 -12.03 -6.18 35.59
CA GLU A 213 -11.54 -4.81 35.77
C GLU A 213 -10.14 -4.63 35.19
N TYR A 214 -9.23 -5.57 35.48
CA TYR A 214 -7.88 -5.53 34.94
C TYR A 214 -7.86 -5.63 33.41
N ILE A 215 -8.57 -6.60 32.83
CA ILE A 215 -8.65 -6.79 31.37
C ILE A 215 -9.22 -5.54 30.71
N ASN A 216 -10.28 -4.96 31.27
CA ASN A 216 -10.87 -3.72 30.75
C ASN A 216 -9.88 -2.55 30.81
N SER A 217 -9.13 -2.40 31.91
CA SER A 217 -8.08 -1.37 32.03
C SER A 217 -6.93 -1.57 31.05
N VAL A 218 -6.46 -2.81 30.85
CA VAL A 218 -5.44 -3.15 29.84
C VAL A 218 -5.92 -2.80 28.44
N ASN A 219 -7.15 -3.19 28.09
CA ASN A 219 -7.74 -2.91 26.78
C ASN A 219 -7.88 -1.40 26.55
N ASN A 220 -8.32 -0.65 27.56
CA ASN A 220 -8.44 0.81 27.47
C ASN A 220 -7.08 1.47 27.25
N ILE A 221 -6.05 1.10 28.01
CA ILE A 221 -4.71 1.68 27.88
C ILE A 221 -4.08 1.31 26.53
N THR A 222 -4.29 0.08 26.06
CA THR A 222 -3.83 -0.37 24.74
C THR A 222 -4.51 0.40 23.61
N GLU A 223 -5.83 0.59 23.68
CA GLU A 223 -6.59 1.32 22.66
C GLU A 223 -6.23 2.82 22.66
N GLU A 224 -6.06 3.44 23.83
CA GLU A 224 -5.57 4.81 23.94
C GLU A 224 -4.16 4.95 23.34
N ARG A 225 -3.25 4.03 23.68
CA ARG A 225 -1.89 4.00 23.10
C ARG A 225 -1.94 3.90 21.59
N ARG A 226 -2.76 2.99 21.04
CA ARG A 226 -2.93 2.80 19.60
C ARG A 226 -3.47 4.06 18.91
N ARG A 227 -4.45 4.74 19.50
CA ARG A 227 -5.00 6.01 18.99
C ARG A 227 -3.97 7.12 19.02
N THR A 228 -3.21 7.25 20.12
CA THR A 228 -2.16 8.26 20.23
C THR A 228 -1.03 7.99 19.24
N GLU A 229 -0.59 6.74 19.10
CA GLU A 229 0.41 6.35 18.10
C GLU A 229 -0.06 6.68 16.68
N SER A 230 -1.29 6.31 16.33
CA SER A 230 -1.90 6.65 15.04
C SER A 230 -1.94 8.18 14.82
N ALA A 231 -2.37 8.96 15.81
CA ALA A 231 -2.39 10.42 15.72
C ALA A 231 -0.99 11.03 15.53
N ILE A 232 0.03 10.48 16.18
CA ILE A 232 1.44 10.89 16.00
C ILE A 232 1.87 10.62 14.56
N TYR A 233 1.61 9.43 14.03
CA TYR A 233 1.96 9.11 12.64
C TYR A 233 1.20 9.98 11.64
N ILE A 234 -0.08 10.28 11.86
CA ILE A 234 -0.83 11.26 11.04
C ILE A 234 -0.10 12.60 11.04
N MET A 235 0.21 13.13 12.23
CA MET A 235 0.88 14.42 12.36
C MET A 235 2.22 14.45 11.62
N LEU A 236 3.07 13.45 11.82
CA LEU A 236 4.37 13.33 11.16
C LEU A 236 4.24 13.18 9.64
N THR A 237 3.21 12.45 9.18
CA THR A 237 2.90 12.29 7.75
C THR A 237 2.48 13.60 7.13
N SER A 238 1.57 14.33 7.78
CA SER A 238 1.11 15.66 7.34
C SER A 238 2.29 16.63 7.20
N GLN A 239 3.17 16.68 8.21
CA GLN A 239 4.38 17.51 8.16
C GLN A 239 5.28 17.14 6.99
N PHE A 240 5.49 15.83 6.75
CA PHE A 240 6.30 15.36 5.63
C PHE A 240 5.70 15.76 4.26
N VAL A 241 4.40 15.55 4.07
CA VAL A 241 3.70 15.88 2.83
C VAL A 241 3.73 17.39 2.60
N ASP A 242 3.47 18.20 3.63
CA ASP A 242 3.48 19.67 3.54
C ASP A 242 4.86 20.22 3.15
N VAL A 243 5.94 19.69 3.73
CA VAL A 243 7.32 20.07 3.38
C VAL A 243 7.64 19.67 1.95
N THR A 244 7.30 18.44 1.56
CA THR A 244 7.58 17.92 0.21
C THR A 244 6.83 18.70 -0.87
N LEU A 245 5.58 19.11 -0.61
CA LEU A 245 4.81 19.94 -1.53
C LEU A 245 5.43 21.35 -1.70
N LYS A 246 5.92 21.96 -0.61
CA LYS A 246 6.57 23.28 -0.66
C LYS A 246 7.92 23.25 -1.37
N ASP A 247 8.70 22.20 -1.16
CA ASP A 247 10.01 22.02 -1.81
C ASP A 247 9.86 21.86 -3.34
N ASN A 248 8.80 21.18 -3.79
CA ASN A 248 8.51 20.99 -5.22
C ASN A 248 7.98 22.27 -5.91
N VAL A 249 7.27 23.14 -5.20
CA VAL A 249 6.81 24.45 -5.74
C VAL A 249 7.98 25.44 -5.90
N SER A 250 9.04 25.28 -5.12
CA SER A 250 10.21 26.18 -5.14
C SER A 250 11.24 25.83 -6.23
N GLN A 251 11.03 24.73 -6.97
CA GLN A 251 11.90 24.26 -8.04
C GLN A 251 11.32 24.48 -9.45
N ILE A 252 10.16 25.14 -9.56
CA ILE A 252 9.49 25.57 -10.80
C ILE A 252 9.61 27.08 -10.93
#